data_AF-A0A1Z4M2X1-F1
#
_entry.id   AF-A0A1Z4M2X1-F1
#
_cell.length_a   1.000
_cell.length_b   1.000
_cell.length_c   1.000
_cell.angle_alpha   90.00
_cell.angle_beta   90.00
_cell.angle_gamma   90.00
#
_symmetry.space_group_name_H-M   'P 1'
#
loop_
_entity.id
_entity.type
_entity.pdbx_description
1 polymer ?
#
loop_
_entity_poly.entity_id
_entity_poly.type
_entity_poly.pdbx_seq_one_letter_code
_entity_poly.pdbx_strand_id
1 'polypeptide(L)'
;MHIEELEFDYNRNEQERDQIIGQAFCNPPGKSIRRFSELSLDKLQELVEKGFANPQESQNNSPTIEHLLELGKLAQSEAHTVTFDGYSVPLERGDYRVSIDAINIYPQSVGESLGQKFAELEETADEFTFTADLLSAWWD
;
A
#
# COMPACT_ATOMS: atom_id res chain seq x y z
N MET A 1 7.28 -14.78 -28.90
CA MET A 1 8.25 -14.11 -28.01
C MET A 1 7.74 -14.39 -26.61
N HIS A 2 8.31 -15.38 -25.93
CA HIS A 2 8.04 -15.57 -24.50
C HIS A 2 8.84 -14.49 -23.79
N ILE A 3 8.14 -13.51 -23.24
CA ILE A 3 8.72 -12.63 -22.24
C ILE A 3 8.77 -13.50 -20.98
N GLU A 4 9.97 -13.90 -20.56
CA GLU A 4 10.14 -14.40 -19.19
C GLU A 4 9.78 -13.24 -18.27
N GLU A 5 8.62 -13.34 -17.61
CA GLU A 5 8.32 -12.45 -16.48
C GLU A 5 9.41 -12.67 -15.46
N LEU A 6 10.23 -11.64 -15.23
CA LEU A 6 11.23 -11.68 -14.17
C LEU A 6 10.47 -11.73 -12.85
N GLU A 7 10.52 -12.88 -12.19
CA GLU A 7 9.94 -13.07 -10.87
C GLU A 7 10.63 -12.11 -9.89
N PHE A 8 9.84 -11.34 -9.13
CA PHE A 8 10.37 -10.38 -8.16
C PHE A 8 11.10 -11.14 -7.03
N ASP A 9 12.38 -10.81 -6.81
CA ASP A 9 13.18 -11.43 -5.74
C ASP A 9 12.89 -10.74 -4.40
N TYR A 10 11.94 -11.31 -3.66
CA TYR A 10 11.54 -10.79 -2.36
C TYR A 10 12.64 -10.92 -1.31
N ASN A 11 12.88 -9.84 -0.58
CA ASN A 11 13.64 -9.89 0.66
C ASN A 11 12.86 -10.70 1.71
N ARG A 12 13.45 -11.83 2.13
CA ARG A 12 12.86 -12.79 3.07
C ARG A 12 13.24 -12.53 4.53
N ASN A 13 13.76 -11.37 4.89
CA ASN A 13 14.02 -11.02 6.28
C ASN A 13 12.73 -10.53 7.00
N GLU A 14 11.87 -11.46 7.41
CA GLU A 14 10.58 -11.12 8.05
C GLU A 14 10.73 -10.27 9.32
N GLN A 15 11.79 -10.50 10.09
CA GLN A 15 12.02 -9.71 11.29
C GLN A 15 12.24 -8.23 10.96
N GLU A 16 12.98 -7.94 9.90
CA GLU A 16 13.22 -6.57 9.45
C GLU A 16 11.96 -5.96 8.80
N ARG A 17 11.25 -6.71 7.95
CA ARG A 17 9.93 -6.30 7.43
C ARG A 17 8.99 -5.88 8.56
N ASP A 18 8.89 -6.73 9.57
CA ASP A 18 7.98 -6.53 10.69
C ASP A 18 8.40 -5.35 11.58
N GLN A 19 9.69 -5.02 11.63
CA GLN A 19 10.18 -3.81 12.30
C GLN A 19 9.79 -2.54 11.55
N ILE A 20 9.83 -2.56 10.21
CA ILE A 20 9.42 -1.43 9.36
C ILE A 20 7.91 -1.20 9.52
N ILE A 21 7.09 -2.25 9.38
CA ILE A 21 5.65 -2.19 9.60
C ILE A 21 5.36 -1.74 11.05
N GLY A 22 5.99 -2.41 12.01
CA GLY A 22 6.01 -2.00 13.42
C GLY A 22 4.63 -2.06 14.07
N GLN A 23 4.21 -0.96 14.70
CA GLN A 23 2.96 -0.86 15.46
C GLN A 23 1.70 -0.89 14.58
N ALA A 24 1.84 -0.86 13.26
CA ALA A 24 0.72 -0.89 12.33
C ALA A 24 -0.02 -2.24 12.33
N PHE A 25 0.59 -3.35 12.80
CA PHE A 25 -0.07 -4.65 12.82
C PHE A 25 -1.32 -4.70 13.71
N CYS A 26 -2.43 -5.17 13.14
CA CYS A 26 -3.72 -5.29 13.83
C CYS A 26 -3.92 -6.66 14.50
N ASN A 27 -3.08 -7.65 14.18
CA ASN A 27 -3.18 -9.01 14.69
C ASN A 27 -1.81 -9.60 15.11
N PRO A 28 -1.80 -10.54 16.08
CA PRO A 28 -0.56 -11.14 16.57
C PRO A 28 0.16 -11.95 15.46
N PRO A 29 1.48 -12.16 15.60
CA PRO A 29 2.24 -12.98 14.68
C PRO A 29 1.73 -14.43 14.67
N GLY A 30 1.75 -15.07 13.49
CA GLY A 30 1.28 -16.43 13.29
C GLY A 30 1.48 -16.90 11.85
N LYS A 31 1.01 -18.11 11.54
CA LYS A 31 1.12 -18.72 10.20
C LYS A 31 0.09 -18.17 9.19
N SER A 32 -0.75 -17.24 9.61
CA SER A 32 -1.76 -16.58 8.78
C SER A 32 -1.24 -15.24 8.27
N ILE A 33 -1.97 -14.65 7.33
CA ILE A 33 -1.77 -13.24 6.96
C ILE A 33 -1.82 -12.34 8.20
N ARG A 34 -1.01 -11.29 8.20
CA ARG A 34 -1.03 -10.24 9.22
C ARG A 34 -1.46 -8.94 8.59
N ARG A 35 -2.60 -8.41 9.02
CA ARG A 35 -3.10 -7.12 8.57
C ARG A 35 -2.39 -6.01 9.31
N PHE A 36 -2.18 -4.90 8.63
CA PHE A 36 -1.69 -3.67 9.23
C PHE A 36 -2.55 -2.50 8.75
N SER A 37 -2.63 -1.47 9.59
CA SER A 37 -3.31 -0.22 9.28
C SER A 37 -2.44 0.98 9.61
N GLU A 38 -2.74 2.12 8.99
CA GLU A 38 -2.04 3.38 9.24
C GLU A 38 -0.53 3.33 8.91
N LEU A 39 -0.11 2.53 7.92
CA LEU A 39 1.27 2.50 7.46
C LEU A 39 1.62 3.83 6.79
N SER A 40 2.62 4.54 7.30
CA SER A 40 3.06 5.82 6.71
C SER A 40 3.73 5.64 5.34
N LEU A 41 3.68 6.68 4.51
CA LEU A 41 4.37 6.74 3.21
C LEU A 41 5.86 6.33 3.28
N ASP A 42 6.61 6.87 4.24
CA ASP A 42 8.04 6.60 4.39
C ASP A 42 8.32 5.10 4.62
N LYS A 43 7.44 4.43 5.37
CA LYS A 43 7.56 2.99 5.64
C LYS A 43 7.20 2.16 4.42
N LEU A 44 6.16 2.54 3.68
CA LEU A 44 5.84 1.85 2.42
C LEU A 44 7.00 1.99 1.42
N GLN A 45 7.58 3.18 1.32
CA GLN A 45 8.77 3.42 0.50
C GLN A 45 9.95 2.56 0.96
N GLU A 46 10.22 2.49 2.27
CA GLU A 46 11.28 1.64 2.82
C GLU A 46 11.05 0.14 2.51
N LEU A 47 9.80 -0.34 2.57
CA LEU A 47 9.46 -1.72 2.21
C LEU A 47 9.76 -2.02 0.74
N VAL A 48 9.46 -1.09 -0.16
CA VAL A 48 9.78 -1.22 -1.60
C VAL A 48 11.30 -1.18 -1.83
N GLU A 49 11.98 -0.18 -1.27
CA GLU A 49 13.43 0.00 -1.45
C GLU A 49 14.25 -1.19 -0.93
N LYS A 50 13.79 -1.83 0.15
CA LYS A 50 14.43 -3.02 0.73
C LYS A 50 13.96 -4.35 0.13
N GLY A 51 13.08 -4.32 -0.88
CA GLY A 51 12.60 -5.50 -1.58
C GLY A 51 11.58 -6.34 -0.81
N PHE A 52 10.95 -5.81 0.24
CA PHE A 52 9.89 -6.50 0.98
C PHE A 52 8.53 -6.42 0.27
N ALA A 53 8.28 -5.32 -0.44
CA ALA A 53 7.09 -5.09 -1.24
C ALA A 53 7.47 -4.96 -2.72
N ASN A 54 6.76 -5.67 -3.60
CA ASN A 54 6.97 -5.56 -5.04
C ASN A 54 6.24 -4.30 -5.56
N PRO A 55 6.93 -3.33 -6.19
CA PRO A 55 6.28 -2.11 -6.68
C PRO A 55 5.19 -2.38 -7.74
N GLN A 56 5.30 -3.49 -8.48
CA GLN A 56 4.32 -3.91 -9.50
C GLN A 56 3.22 -4.83 -8.94
N GLU A 57 3.24 -5.10 -7.63
CA GLU A 57 2.20 -5.87 -6.95
C GLU A 57 0.87 -5.12 -7.03
N SER A 58 -0.19 -5.85 -7.38
CA SER A 58 -1.57 -5.43 -7.47
C SER A 58 -2.44 -6.63 -7.08
N GLN A 59 -3.15 -6.54 -5.95
CA GLN A 59 -4.12 -7.55 -5.51
C GLN A 59 -5.52 -6.98 -5.70
N ASN A 60 -6.50 -7.85 -5.97
CA ASN A 60 -7.93 -7.47 -5.96
C ASN A 60 -8.26 -6.27 -6.86
N ASN A 61 -7.59 -6.17 -8.02
CA ASN A 61 -7.68 -5.03 -8.94
C ASN A 61 -7.23 -3.68 -8.36
N SER A 62 -6.50 -3.68 -7.24
CA SER A 62 -5.86 -2.49 -6.72
C SER A 62 -4.90 -1.89 -7.75
N PRO A 63 -4.63 -0.58 -7.72
CA PRO A 63 -3.46 -0.02 -8.37
C PRO A 63 -2.18 -0.72 -7.89
N THR A 64 -1.11 -0.57 -8.66
CA THR A 64 0.19 -1.06 -8.23
C THR A 64 0.68 -0.31 -6.99
N ILE A 65 1.50 -0.95 -6.16
CA ILE A 65 2.15 -0.28 -5.02
C ILE A 65 2.92 0.98 -5.46
N GLU A 66 3.55 0.95 -6.64
CA GLU A 66 4.20 2.11 -7.24
C GLU A 66 3.23 3.27 -7.48
N HIS A 67 2.06 3.00 -8.08
CA HIS A 67 1.04 4.02 -8.30
C HIS A 67 0.54 4.62 -6.98
N LEU A 68 0.32 3.78 -5.96
CA LEU A 68 -0.08 4.23 -4.63
C LEU A 68 1.00 5.11 -3.96
N LEU A 69 2.28 4.77 -4.13
CA LEU A 69 3.41 5.60 -3.68
C LEU A 69 3.46 6.94 -4.39
N GLU A 70 3.23 6.99 -5.71
CA GLU A 70 3.20 8.24 -6.48
C GLU A 70 2.08 9.17 -6.00
N LEU A 71 0.88 8.63 -5.79
CA LEU A 71 -0.25 9.37 -5.25
C LEU A 71 0.03 9.86 -3.82
N GLY A 72 0.61 9.00 -2.99
CA GLY A 72 1.01 9.38 -1.63
C GLY A 72 2.05 10.49 -1.59
N LYS A 73 3.06 10.44 -2.48
CA LYS A 73 4.08 11.49 -2.62
C LYS A 73 3.48 12.82 -3.08
N LEU A 74 2.53 12.77 -4.03
CA LEU A 74 1.80 13.95 -4.45
C LEU A 74 1.03 14.57 -3.28
N ALA A 75 0.23 13.78 -2.56
CA ALA A 75 -0.54 14.25 -1.42
C ALA A 75 0.35 14.80 -0.29
N GLN A 76 1.50 14.16 0.00
CA GLN A 76 2.48 14.68 0.95
C GLN A 76 3.10 16.01 0.48
N SER A 77 3.36 16.18 -0.82
CA SER A 77 3.87 17.44 -1.39
C SER A 77 2.87 18.61 -1.24
N GLU A 78 1.58 18.30 -1.14
CA GLU A 78 0.48 19.23 -0.85
C GLU A 78 0.18 19.36 0.67
N ALA A 79 1.10 18.89 1.52
CA ALA A 79 1.01 18.92 2.98
C ALA A 79 -0.18 18.15 3.57
N HIS A 80 -0.58 17.05 2.94
CA HIS A 80 -1.57 16.12 3.48
C HIS A 80 -0.93 14.94 4.19
N THR A 81 -1.65 14.38 5.15
CA THR A 81 -1.26 13.12 5.79
C THR A 81 -1.77 11.97 4.94
N VAL A 82 -0.90 10.99 4.67
CA VAL A 82 -1.23 9.79 3.89
C VAL A 82 -0.87 8.55 4.70
N THR A 83 -1.78 7.59 4.71
CA THR A 83 -1.54 6.26 5.27
C THR A 83 -2.04 5.17 4.34
N PHE A 84 -1.52 3.97 4.53
CA PHE A 84 -1.85 2.78 3.77
C PHE A 84 -2.25 1.65 4.70
N ASP A 85 -3.22 0.87 4.28
CA ASP A 85 -3.60 -0.37 4.94
C ASP A 85 -3.27 -1.55 4.03
N GLY A 86 -3.11 -2.73 4.63
CA GLY A 86 -2.72 -3.89 3.88
C GLY A 86 -2.44 -5.10 4.74
N TYR A 87 -1.70 -6.05 4.17
CA TYR A 87 -1.31 -7.25 4.87
C TYR A 87 0.05 -7.79 4.42
N SER A 88 0.72 -8.48 5.34
CA SER A 88 1.92 -9.26 5.06
C SER A 88 1.60 -10.75 5.12
N VAL A 89 2.08 -11.49 4.12
CA VAL A 89 2.03 -12.94 4.08
C VAL A 89 3.30 -13.52 4.70
N PRO A 90 3.19 -14.44 5.68
CA PRO A 90 4.36 -15.02 6.30
C PRO A 90 5.10 -15.99 5.36
N LEU A 91 6.42 -16.14 5.54
CA LEU A 91 7.26 -16.97 4.66
C LEU A 91 6.78 -18.42 4.54
N GLU A 92 6.16 -18.96 5.59
CA GLU A 92 5.72 -20.35 5.62
C GLU A 92 4.57 -20.66 4.66
N ARG A 93 3.84 -19.66 4.14
CA ARG A 93 2.72 -19.88 3.21
C ARG A 93 3.16 -20.10 1.76
N GLY A 94 4.42 -19.83 1.41
CA GLY A 94 4.96 -20.01 0.06
C GLY A 94 4.60 -18.90 -0.93
N ASP A 95 3.53 -18.13 -0.68
CA ASP A 95 3.11 -16.93 -1.41
C ASP A 95 3.53 -15.63 -0.70
N TYR A 96 4.76 -15.61 -0.17
CA TYR A 96 5.32 -14.48 0.58
C TYR A 96 5.21 -13.16 -0.21
N ARG A 97 4.60 -12.15 0.42
CA ARG A 97 4.44 -10.80 -0.12
C ARG A 97 4.00 -9.82 0.96
N VAL A 98 4.16 -8.53 0.68
CA VAL A 98 3.41 -7.45 1.31
C VAL A 98 2.46 -6.90 0.26
N SER A 99 1.19 -6.75 0.62
CA SER A 99 0.16 -6.17 -0.23
C SER A 99 -0.46 -4.96 0.44
N ILE A 100 -0.87 -4.00 -0.39
CA ILE A 100 -1.58 -2.78 0.02
C ILE A 100 -2.98 -2.86 -0.54
N ASP A 101 -3.97 -2.77 0.35
CA ASP A 101 -5.38 -2.89 0.01
C ASP A 101 -6.17 -1.61 0.32
N ALA A 102 -5.55 -0.59 0.94
CA ALA A 102 -6.16 0.72 1.09
C ALA A 102 -5.15 1.87 0.98
N ILE A 103 -5.64 3.03 0.53
CA ILE A 103 -4.99 4.32 0.71
C ILE A 103 -5.96 5.28 1.39
N ASN A 104 -5.47 5.98 2.41
CA ASN A 104 -6.19 6.99 3.16
C ASN A 104 -5.41 8.30 3.09
N ILE A 105 -6.06 9.38 2.64
CA ILE A 105 -5.51 10.73 2.60
C ILE A 105 -6.39 11.62 3.46
N TYR A 106 -5.76 12.33 4.40
CA TYR A 106 -6.40 13.32 5.25
C TYR A 106 -6.02 14.72 4.73
N PRO A 107 -6.80 15.25 3.77
CA PRO A 107 -6.49 16.53 3.14
C PRO A 107 -6.63 17.69 4.13
N GLN A 108 -5.75 18.67 4.01
CA GLN A 108 -5.95 20.01 4.59
C GLN A 108 -6.85 20.86 3.67
N SER A 109 -6.77 20.60 2.37
CA SER A 109 -7.61 21.14 1.30
C SER A 109 -7.44 20.26 0.08
N VAL A 110 -8.51 19.87 -0.60
CA VAL A 110 -8.39 19.05 -1.83
C VAL A 110 -8.13 19.96 -3.02
N GLY A 111 -6.90 19.96 -3.52
CA GLY A 111 -6.54 20.61 -4.79
C GLY A 111 -7.13 19.87 -5.99
N GLU A 112 -7.27 20.56 -7.13
CA GLU A 112 -7.81 19.97 -8.37
C GLU A 112 -6.98 18.77 -8.85
N SER A 113 -5.64 18.88 -8.81
CA SER A 113 -4.74 17.81 -9.26
C SER A 113 -4.85 16.54 -8.40
N LEU A 114 -4.87 16.69 -7.07
CA LEU A 114 -5.01 15.55 -6.16
C LEU A 114 -6.40 14.92 -6.28
N GLY A 115 -7.44 15.75 -6.31
CA GLY A 115 -8.82 15.28 -6.45
C GLY A 115 -9.03 14.48 -7.74
N GLN A 116 -8.50 14.96 -8.87
CA GLN A 116 -8.60 14.25 -10.14
C GLN A 116 -7.88 12.90 -10.09
N LYS A 117 -6.63 12.86 -9.63
CA LYS A 117 -5.86 11.62 -9.53
C LYS A 117 -6.47 10.63 -8.55
N PHE A 118 -7.05 11.11 -7.46
CA PHE A 118 -7.74 10.25 -6.51
C PHE A 118 -9.03 9.67 -7.11
N ALA A 119 -9.77 10.46 -7.88
CA ALA A 119 -11.00 10.01 -8.55
C ALA A 119 -10.74 8.90 -9.59
N GLU A 120 -9.54 8.82 -10.17
CA GLU A 120 -9.16 7.71 -11.05
C GLU A 120 -9.20 6.33 -10.35
N LEU A 121 -9.16 6.30 -9.01
CA LEU A 121 -9.25 5.08 -8.22
C LEU A 121 -10.70 4.55 -8.06
N GLU A 122 -11.70 5.40 -8.26
CA GLU A 122 -13.12 5.05 -8.07
C GLU A 122 -13.57 3.89 -8.97
N GLU A 123 -12.96 3.77 -10.17
CA GLU A 123 -13.35 2.75 -11.15
C GLU A 123 -13.01 1.32 -10.72
N THR A 124 -12.04 1.16 -9.81
CA THR A 124 -11.53 -0.16 -9.40
C THR A 124 -11.75 -0.46 -7.92
N ALA A 125 -12.02 0.54 -7.08
CA ALA A 125 -12.20 0.36 -5.64
C ALA A 125 -13.54 -0.29 -5.30
N ASP A 126 -13.53 -1.21 -4.33
CA ASP A 126 -14.73 -1.81 -3.75
C ASP A 126 -15.43 -0.84 -2.78
N GLU A 127 -14.63 -0.07 -2.03
CA GLU A 127 -15.11 1.03 -1.20
C GLU A 127 -14.36 2.32 -1.51
N PHE A 128 -15.11 3.42 -1.67
CA PHE A 128 -14.58 4.71 -2.05
C PHE A 128 -15.24 5.83 -1.23
N THR A 129 -14.42 6.70 -0.65
CA THR A 129 -14.86 7.89 0.09
C THR A 129 -14.16 9.11 -0.48
N PHE A 130 -14.95 10.11 -0.89
CA PHE A 130 -14.47 11.39 -1.38
C PHE A 130 -15.16 12.53 -0.63
N THR A 131 -14.50 13.02 0.42
CA THR A 131 -15.02 14.10 1.27
C THR A 131 -13.95 15.18 1.51
N ALA A 132 -14.35 16.28 2.13
CA ALA A 132 -13.41 17.36 2.47
C ALA A 132 -12.36 16.95 3.52
N ASP A 133 -12.65 15.93 4.34
CA ASP A 133 -11.81 15.51 5.47
C ASP A 133 -11.11 14.17 5.24
N LEU A 134 -11.56 13.41 4.24
CA LEU A 134 -11.04 12.07 3.93
C LEU A 134 -11.23 11.74 2.45
N LEU A 135 -10.14 11.33 1.82
CA LEU A 135 -10.12 10.59 0.57
C LEU A 135 -9.65 9.16 0.89
N SER A 136 -10.50 8.16 0.70
CA SER A 136 -10.19 6.75 0.99
C SER A 136 -10.63 5.84 -0.15
N ALA A 137 -9.80 4.88 -0.49
CA ALA A 137 -10.10 3.82 -1.45
C ALA A 137 -9.60 2.48 -0.90
N TRP A 138 -10.41 1.42 -1.04
CA TRP A 138 -10.12 0.08 -0.55
C TRP A 138 -10.51 -1.01 -1.57
N TRP A 139 -9.76 -2.11 -1.61
CA TRP A 139 -9.91 -3.23 -2.56
C TRP A 139 -9.86 -4.60 -1.83
N ASP A 140 -10.79 -5.55 -2.10
CA ASP A 140 -10.85 -6.89 -1.44
C ASP A 140 -11.22 -8.08 -2.35
#